data_AF-A0A1H1EKR2-F1
#
_entry.id   AF-A0A1H1EKR2-F1
#
_cell.length_a   1.000
_cell.length_b   1.000
_cell.length_c   1.000
_cell.angle_alpha   90.00
_cell.angle_beta   90.00
_cell.angle_gamma   90.00
#
_symmetry.space_group_name_H-M   'P 1'
#
loop_
_entity.id
_entity.type
_entity.pdbx_description
1 polymer ?
#
loop_
_entity_poly.entity_id
_entity_poly.type
_entity_poly.pdbx_seq_one_letter_code
_entity_poly.pdbx_strand_id
1 'polypeptide(L)'
;MMFARLPRPPRALVRGVAYGTALAAALAIAACSSPSSRFYTLGGADSASTAANGAAPAVARTSAAPAWLIEVAPVNVPPQVARNQLVVQTGPTQVQLLEQERWASLPGDEIRRALSTNLTQQLGTIDTFGTAHPDDAAVYRIAMNVQRFESWPGTHVLIDAVWSVRAVRSNAVMTCRSVVRETVGGGYDALVDGHRRALAEVSAQIAMGVRAMAATAVASTNTTGRPSSSARPAAAPAVPPCPSAGTAAGAGA
;
A
#
# COMPACT_ATOMS: atom_id res chain seq x y z
N MET A 1 64.18 -52.03 -20.83
CA MET A 1 63.20 -50.99 -20.45
C MET A 1 63.56 -50.51 -19.05
N MET A 2 64.14 -49.31 -18.94
CA MET A 2 64.70 -48.78 -17.70
C MET A 2 63.70 -47.77 -17.13
N PHE A 3 62.94 -48.16 -16.11
CA PHE A 3 62.00 -47.26 -15.43
C PHE A 3 62.76 -46.40 -14.41
N ALA A 4 62.99 -45.13 -14.75
CA ALA A 4 63.55 -44.15 -13.83
C ALA A 4 62.55 -43.88 -12.68
N ARG A 5 62.98 -44.09 -11.44
CA ARG A 5 62.21 -43.71 -10.24
C ARG A 5 62.37 -42.22 -9.99
N LEU A 6 61.28 -41.47 -10.09
CA LEU A 6 61.25 -40.06 -9.73
C LEU A 6 61.43 -39.86 -8.21
N PRO A 7 62.14 -38.80 -7.78
CA PRO A 7 62.34 -38.49 -6.37
C PRO A 7 61.02 -38.09 -5.69
N ARG A 8 60.81 -38.58 -4.46
CA ARG A 8 59.63 -38.22 -3.65
C ARG A 8 59.80 -36.79 -3.10
N PRO A 9 58.78 -35.93 -3.20
CA PRO A 9 58.87 -34.58 -2.67
C PRO A 9 58.93 -34.59 -1.13
N PRO A 10 59.62 -33.61 -0.51
CA PRO A 10 59.72 -33.52 0.94
C PRO A 10 58.36 -33.18 1.56
N ARG A 11 57.99 -33.89 2.63
CA ARG A 11 56.69 -33.77 3.33
C ARG A 11 56.35 -32.34 3.78
N ALA A 12 57.34 -31.47 3.96
CA ALA A 12 57.17 -30.06 4.30
C ALA A 12 56.52 -29.24 3.16
N LEU A 13 56.91 -29.52 1.91
CA LEU A 13 56.34 -28.88 0.71
C LEU A 13 54.86 -29.26 0.54
N VAL A 14 54.51 -30.52 0.81
CA VAL A 14 53.12 -31.02 0.73
C VAL A 14 52.22 -30.36 1.77
N ARG A 15 52.70 -30.15 3.01
CA ARG A 15 51.94 -29.45 4.07
C ARG A 15 51.73 -27.98 3.74
N GLY A 16 52.74 -27.28 3.23
CA GLY A 16 52.62 -25.87 2.85
C GLY A 16 51.59 -25.63 1.74
N VAL A 17 51.57 -26.50 0.72
CA VAL A 17 50.57 -26.45 -0.36
C VAL A 17 49.16 -26.71 0.18
N ALA A 18 48.98 -27.68 1.09
CA ALA A 18 47.68 -27.98 1.69
C ALA A 18 47.12 -26.85 2.57
N TYR A 19 47.98 -26.16 3.35
CA TYR A 19 47.54 -25.00 4.13
C TYR A 19 47.21 -23.80 3.24
N GLY A 20 47.98 -23.57 2.17
CA GLY A 20 47.70 -22.51 1.21
C GLY A 20 46.37 -22.71 0.47
N THR A 21 46.06 -23.93 0.04
CA THR A 21 44.77 -24.25 -0.60
C THR A 21 43.60 -24.15 0.38
N ALA A 22 43.76 -24.58 1.63
CA ALA A 22 42.73 -24.44 2.65
C ALA A 22 42.41 -22.97 2.97
N LEU A 23 43.43 -22.11 3.09
CA LEU A 23 43.25 -20.67 3.35
C LEU A 23 42.58 -19.97 2.16
N ALA A 24 42.99 -20.28 0.93
CA ALA A 24 42.38 -19.75 -0.28
C ALA A 24 40.91 -20.20 -0.41
N ALA A 25 40.60 -21.46 -0.08
CA ALA A 25 39.23 -21.96 -0.04
C ALA A 25 38.39 -21.25 1.03
N ALA A 26 38.94 -21.00 2.22
CA ALA A 26 38.24 -20.27 3.28
C ALA A 26 37.93 -18.81 2.88
N LEU A 27 38.88 -18.13 2.23
CA LEU A 27 38.68 -16.77 1.69
C LEU A 27 37.64 -16.75 0.55
N ALA A 28 37.64 -17.77 -0.31
CA ALA A 28 36.64 -17.91 -1.38
C ALA A 28 35.23 -18.14 -0.83
N ILE A 29 35.08 -18.85 0.29
CA ILE A 29 33.77 -19.07 0.95
C ILE A 29 33.28 -17.80 1.64
N ALA A 30 34.16 -17.01 2.25
CA ALA A 30 33.80 -15.72 2.86
C ALA A 30 33.34 -14.68 1.82
N ALA A 31 33.81 -14.77 0.57
CA ALA A 31 33.38 -13.90 -0.52
C ALA A 31 31.96 -14.20 -1.04
N CYS A 32 31.33 -15.29 -0.59
CA CYS A 32 29.98 -15.68 -1.01
C CYS A 32 28.86 -15.19 -0.06
N SER A 33 29.13 -14.34 0.93
CA SER A 33 28.06 -13.81 1.79
C SER A 33 27.27 -12.72 1.07
N SER A 34 25.99 -12.97 0.80
CA SER A 34 25.06 -11.94 0.32
C SER A 34 24.56 -11.07 1.48
N PRO A 35 24.35 -9.75 1.27
CA PRO A 35 23.75 -8.90 2.29
C PRO A 35 22.30 -9.30 2.54
N SER A 36 21.85 -9.20 3.80
CA SER A 36 20.46 -9.49 4.17
C SER A 36 19.49 -8.48 3.55
N SER A 37 18.41 -8.94 2.93
CA SER A 37 17.30 -8.09 2.47
C SER A 37 16.17 -8.02 3.49
N ARG A 38 15.53 -6.86 3.61
CA ARG A 38 14.29 -6.64 4.36
C ARG A 38 13.14 -6.35 3.41
N PHE A 39 11.96 -6.85 3.77
CA PHE A 39 10.75 -6.70 2.97
C PHE A 39 9.65 -6.01 3.76
N TYR A 40 9.00 -5.05 3.11
CA TYR A 40 8.02 -4.15 3.70
C TYR A 40 6.64 -4.32 3.07
N THR A 41 5.61 -4.17 3.89
CA THR A 41 4.22 -4.19 3.44
C THR A 41 3.44 -3.03 4.04
N LEU A 42 2.55 -2.45 3.23
CA LEU A 42 1.57 -1.48 3.70
C LEU A 42 0.35 -2.18 4.32
N GLY A 43 0.10 -3.42 3.92
CA GLY A 43 -0.99 -4.26 4.41
C GLY A 43 -0.57 -5.07 5.64
N GLY A 44 -1.01 -4.66 6.81
CA GLY A 44 -0.92 -5.47 8.02
C GLY A 44 -1.64 -4.78 9.15
N ALA A 45 -2.29 -5.54 10.03
CA ALA A 45 -2.66 -5.02 11.35
C ALA A 45 -1.38 -4.48 12.02
N ASP A 46 -1.53 -3.63 13.03
CA ASP A 46 -0.43 -3.10 13.82
C ASP A 46 0.19 -4.23 14.67
N SER A 47 0.84 -5.18 13.99
CA SER A 47 1.31 -6.46 14.55
C SER A 47 2.47 -6.28 15.50
N ALA A 48 3.05 -5.07 15.60
CA ALA A 48 4.00 -4.75 16.67
C ALA A 48 3.33 -4.79 18.07
N SER A 49 2.00 -4.54 18.16
CA SER A 49 1.26 -4.68 19.43
C SER A 49 0.53 -6.03 19.55
N THR A 50 0.21 -6.69 18.44
CA THR A 50 -0.59 -7.93 18.45
C THR A 50 0.26 -9.21 18.43
N ALA A 51 1.54 -9.16 18.02
CA ALA A 51 2.41 -10.34 18.14
C ALA A 51 2.71 -10.72 19.60
N ALA A 52 2.56 -9.79 20.55
CA ALA A 52 2.68 -10.06 21.99
C ALA A 52 1.41 -10.67 22.61
N ASN A 53 0.26 -10.50 21.97
CA ASN A 53 -1.03 -10.99 22.43
C ASN A 53 -1.64 -11.80 21.28
N GLY A 54 -1.45 -13.12 21.26
CA GLY A 54 -1.89 -14.05 20.20
C GLY A 54 -3.40 -14.11 19.88
N ALA A 55 -4.14 -13.03 20.12
CA ALA A 55 -5.48 -12.80 19.63
C ALA A 55 -5.41 -12.39 18.15
N ALA A 56 -5.76 -13.32 17.27
CA ALA A 56 -6.19 -12.97 15.93
C ALA A 56 -7.33 -11.94 16.02
N PRO A 57 -7.34 -10.87 15.21
CA PRO A 57 -8.46 -9.94 15.19
C PRO A 57 -9.70 -10.70 14.71
N ALA A 58 -10.56 -11.06 15.65
CA ALA A 58 -11.89 -11.56 15.35
C ALA A 58 -12.63 -10.41 14.65
N VAL A 59 -12.91 -10.58 13.36
CA VAL A 59 -13.82 -9.70 12.63
C VAL A 59 -15.19 -9.92 13.26
N ALA A 60 -15.51 -9.10 14.27
CA ALA A 60 -16.85 -9.01 14.82
C ALA A 60 -17.76 -8.49 13.70
N ARG A 61 -18.41 -9.42 12.99
CA ARG A 61 -19.49 -9.08 12.06
C ARG A 61 -20.65 -8.56 12.90
N THR A 62 -20.69 -7.26 13.11
CA THR A 62 -21.87 -6.58 13.63
C THR A 62 -23.03 -6.84 12.68
N SER A 63 -24.20 -7.21 13.19
CA SER A 63 -25.41 -7.57 12.44
C SER A 63 -26.06 -6.44 11.62
N ALA A 64 -25.28 -5.44 11.19
CA ALA A 64 -25.71 -4.32 10.38
C ALA A 64 -24.65 -3.98 9.32
N ALA A 65 -24.18 -4.97 8.55
CA ALA A 65 -23.41 -4.70 7.35
C ALA A 65 -24.23 -3.77 6.43
N PRO A 66 -23.63 -2.71 5.86
CA PRO A 66 -24.36 -1.84 4.97
C PRO A 66 -24.91 -2.62 3.77
N ALA A 67 -26.07 -2.22 3.25
CA ALA A 67 -26.68 -2.83 2.05
C ALA A 67 -25.94 -2.47 0.74
N TRP A 68 -24.66 -2.14 0.81
CA TRP A 68 -23.82 -1.76 -0.32
C TRP A 68 -22.41 -2.32 -0.18
N LEU A 69 -21.79 -2.56 -1.33
CA LEU A 69 -20.47 -3.16 -1.52
C LEU A 69 -19.51 -2.13 -2.10
N ILE A 70 -18.22 -2.40 -2.00
CA ILE A 70 -17.18 -1.60 -2.67
C ILE A 70 -16.38 -2.44 -3.65
N GLU A 71 -15.77 -1.76 -4.62
CA GLU A 71 -14.77 -2.34 -5.50
C GLU A 71 -13.55 -1.44 -5.53
N VAL A 72 -12.43 -1.90 -5.00
CA VAL A 72 -11.16 -1.15 -5.09
C VAL A 72 -10.37 -1.60 -6.31
N ALA A 73 -10.34 -0.73 -7.32
CA ALA A 73 -9.62 -0.96 -8.56
C ALA A 73 -8.09 -0.97 -8.37
N PRO A 74 -7.30 -1.48 -9.34
CA PRO A 74 -5.85 -1.33 -9.36
C PRO A 74 -5.42 0.12 -9.16
N VAL A 75 -4.39 0.31 -8.32
CA VAL A 75 -3.85 1.62 -8.01
C VAL A 75 -2.64 1.88 -8.89
N ASN A 76 -2.69 2.99 -9.64
CA ASN A 76 -1.54 3.45 -10.42
C ASN A 76 -0.60 4.25 -9.52
N VAL A 77 0.70 4.02 -9.71
CA VAL A 77 1.77 4.75 -9.03
C VAL A 77 2.76 5.29 -10.07
N PRO A 78 3.54 6.32 -9.73
CA PRO A 78 4.50 6.87 -10.66
C PRO A 78 5.62 5.86 -11.01
N PRO A 79 6.13 5.87 -12.25
CA PRO A 79 7.08 4.86 -12.73
C PRO A 79 8.40 4.85 -11.95
N GLN A 80 8.79 5.96 -11.33
CA GLN A 80 9.99 6.02 -10.49
C GLN A 80 9.91 5.08 -9.29
N VAL A 81 8.72 4.94 -8.69
CA VAL A 81 8.46 4.07 -7.52
C VAL A 81 7.82 2.73 -7.89
N ALA A 82 7.46 2.50 -9.16
CA ALA A 82 6.83 1.26 -9.62
C ALA A 82 7.81 0.07 -9.69
N ARG A 83 8.42 -0.27 -8.56
CA ARG A 83 9.48 -1.28 -8.41
C ARG A 83 9.49 -1.81 -6.98
N ASN A 84 10.09 -2.99 -6.79
CA ASN A 84 10.15 -3.60 -5.46
C ASN A 84 11.21 -2.98 -4.56
N GLN A 85 12.22 -2.25 -5.06
CA GLN A 85 13.13 -1.53 -4.17
C GLN A 85 12.43 -0.32 -3.54
N LEU A 86 12.73 -0.05 -2.27
CA LEU A 86 12.30 1.16 -1.60
C LEU A 86 13.07 2.35 -2.19
N VAL A 87 12.34 3.39 -2.60
CA VAL A 87 12.91 4.62 -3.15
C VAL A 87 12.81 5.71 -2.09
N VAL A 88 13.95 6.33 -1.78
CA VAL A 88 14.03 7.43 -0.81
C VAL A 88 14.57 8.68 -1.47
N GLN A 89 14.15 9.84 -0.97
CA GLN A 89 14.62 11.14 -1.40
C GLN A 89 15.93 11.46 -0.67
N THR A 90 16.95 11.85 -1.42
CA THR A 90 18.24 12.34 -0.89
C THR A 90 18.45 13.82 -1.15
N GLY A 91 17.59 14.44 -1.97
CA GLY A 91 17.55 15.87 -2.21
C GLY A 91 16.35 16.25 -3.07
N PRO A 92 16.18 17.53 -3.42
CA PRO A 92 15.02 18.01 -4.18
C PRO A 92 14.83 17.37 -5.56
N THR A 93 15.92 16.87 -6.16
CA THR A 93 15.95 16.28 -7.50
C THR A 93 16.68 14.93 -7.53
N GLN A 94 16.97 14.36 -6.35
CA GLN A 94 17.75 13.13 -6.22
C GLN A 94 16.99 12.10 -5.40
N VAL A 95 16.92 10.91 -5.96
CA VAL A 95 16.41 9.69 -5.32
C VAL A 95 17.55 8.71 -5.14
N GLN A 96 17.46 7.90 -4.09
CA GLN A 96 18.28 6.71 -3.91
C GLN A 96 17.39 5.48 -3.96
N LEU A 97 17.85 4.49 -4.73
CA LEU A 97 17.26 3.16 -4.78
C LEU A 97 17.94 2.28 -3.74
N LEU A 98 17.17 1.65 -2.86
CA LEU A 98 17.70 0.76 -1.84
C LEU A 98 17.60 -0.70 -2.30
N GLU A 99 18.74 -1.36 -2.49
CA GLU A 99 18.76 -2.74 -3.01
C GLU A 99 18.34 -3.78 -1.96
N GLN A 100 18.66 -3.53 -0.69
CA GLN A 100 18.35 -4.44 0.42
C GLN A 100 17.01 -4.13 1.10
N GLU A 101 16.47 -2.94 0.91
CA GLU A 101 15.21 -2.50 1.51
C GLU A 101 14.13 -2.52 0.42
N ARG A 102 13.18 -3.45 0.53
CA ARG A 102 12.29 -3.76 -0.59
C ARG A 102 10.84 -3.80 -0.13
N TRP A 103 9.91 -3.42 -1.00
CA TRP A 103 8.52 -3.79 -0.87
C TRP A 103 8.32 -5.28 -1.14
N ALA A 104 7.40 -5.89 -0.40
CA ALA A 104 7.03 -7.30 -0.56
C ALA A 104 6.31 -7.56 -1.89
N SER A 105 5.62 -6.55 -2.43
CA SER A 105 5.07 -6.52 -3.80
C SER A 105 5.21 -5.12 -4.39
N LEU A 106 4.79 -4.91 -5.64
CA LEU A 106 4.87 -3.58 -6.26
C LEU A 106 4.07 -2.57 -5.42
N PRO A 107 4.53 -1.31 -5.26
CA PRO A 107 3.83 -0.34 -4.42
C PRO A 107 2.35 -0.11 -4.77
N GLY A 108 1.97 -0.21 -6.04
CA GLY A 108 0.56 -0.16 -6.44
C GLY A 108 -0.30 -1.27 -5.82
N ASP A 109 0.25 -2.49 -5.72
CA ASP A 109 -0.42 -3.63 -5.12
C ASP A 109 -0.49 -3.50 -3.58
N GLU A 110 0.60 -3.04 -2.96
CA GLU A 110 0.65 -2.75 -1.52
C GLU A 110 -0.38 -1.68 -1.13
N ILE A 111 -0.44 -0.58 -1.90
CA ILE A 111 -1.40 0.51 -1.67
C ILE A 111 -2.83 0.01 -1.87
N ARG A 112 -3.11 -0.72 -2.96
CA ARG A 112 -4.45 -1.27 -3.19
C ARG A 112 -4.91 -2.17 -2.04
N ARG A 113 -4.05 -3.10 -1.59
CA ARG A 113 -4.38 -4.05 -0.52
C ARG A 113 -4.64 -3.33 0.80
N ALA A 114 -3.80 -2.38 1.16
CA ALA A 114 -3.97 -1.57 2.37
C ALA A 114 -5.22 -0.68 2.30
N LEU A 115 -5.47 -0.04 1.15
CA LEU A 115 -6.68 0.77 0.90
C LEU A 115 -7.96 -0.07 1.05
N SER A 116 -8.01 -1.25 0.41
CA SER A 116 -9.14 -2.18 0.53
C SER A 116 -9.37 -2.62 1.98
N THR A 117 -8.30 -2.96 2.71
CA THR A 117 -8.38 -3.33 4.12
C THR A 117 -8.91 -2.19 4.99
N ASN A 118 -8.39 -0.98 4.83
CA ASN A 118 -8.84 0.19 5.59
C ASN A 118 -10.30 0.53 5.27
N LEU A 119 -10.69 0.51 4.00
CA LEU A 119 -12.05 0.84 3.58
C LEU A 119 -13.06 -0.18 4.08
N THR A 120 -12.78 -1.49 3.94
CA THR A 120 -13.67 -2.54 4.43
C THR A 120 -13.89 -2.44 5.95
N GLN A 121 -12.82 -2.18 6.72
CA GLN A 121 -12.91 -1.94 8.16
C GLN A 121 -13.74 -0.69 8.50
N GLN A 122 -13.46 0.45 7.88
CA GLN A 122 -14.14 1.71 8.20
C GLN A 122 -15.60 1.74 7.72
N LEU A 123 -15.91 1.06 6.62
CA LEU A 123 -17.23 1.05 6.01
C LEU A 123 -18.10 -0.12 6.50
N GLY A 124 -17.50 -1.12 7.18
CA GLY A 124 -18.21 -2.31 7.64
C GLY A 124 -18.74 -3.18 6.49
N THR A 125 -18.09 -3.12 5.33
CA THR A 125 -18.48 -3.85 4.10
C THR A 125 -17.30 -4.65 3.55
N ILE A 126 -17.51 -5.34 2.44
CA ILE A 126 -16.50 -6.15 1.75
C ILE A 126 -16.14 -5.54 0.40
N ASP A 127 -14.88 -5.74 -0.01
CA ASP A 127 -14.38 -5.41 -1.35
C ASP A 127 -14.62 -6.60 -2.28
N THR A 128 -15.48 -6.43 -3.28
CA THR A 128 -15.85 -7.48 -4.24
C THR A 128 -15.11 -7.34 -5.57
N PHE A 129 -14.07 -6.51 -5.67
CA PHE A 129 -13.32 -6.36 -6.92
C PHE A 129 -12.82 -7.71 -7.46
N GLY A 130 -13.23 -8.07 -8.68
CA GLY A 130 -12.86 -9.33 -9.33
C GLY A 130 -13.64 -10.56 -8.86
N THR A 131 -14.71 -10.36 -8.08
CA THR A 131 -15.60 -11.42 -7.61
C THR A 131 -17.06 -11.09 -7.93
N ALA A 132 -17.91 -12.11 -8.05
CA ALA A 132 -19.32 -11.90 -8.34
C ALA A 132 -20.05 -11.29 -7.12
N HIS A 133 -20.98 -10.39 -7.39
CA HIS A 133 -21.93 -9.85 -6.43
C HIS A 133 -23.35 -9.88 -7.04
N PRO A 134 -24.42 -9.80 -6.23
CA PRO A 134 -25.79 -9.72 -6.76
C PRO A 134 -25.96 -8.53 -7.71
N ASP A 135 -26.76 -8.69 -8.77
CA ASP A 135 -27.01 -7.64 -9.78
C ASP A 135 -27.72 -6.41 -9.20
N ASP A 136 -28.51 -6.61 -8.14
CA ASP A 136 -29.25 -5.58 -7.43
C ASP A 136 -28.44 -4.93 -6.28
N ALA A 137 -27.20 -5.36 -6.05
CA ALA A 137 -26.34 -4.76 -5.05
C ALA A 137 -25.98 -3.31 -5.41
N ALA A 138 -26.02 -2.42 -4.42
CA ALA A 138 -25.43 -1.10 -4.56
C ALA A 138 -23.91 -1.21 -4.49
N VAL A 139 -23.22 -0.92 -5.60
CA VAL A 139 -21.75 -1.01 -5.67
C VAL A 139 -21.13 0.36 -5.87
N TYR A 140 -20.13 0.68 -5.06
CA TYR A 140 -19.29 1.87 -5.19
C TYR A 140 -17.88 1.48 -5.61
N ARG A 141 -17.51 1.83 -6.85
CA ARG A 141 -16.17 1.60 -7.38
C ARG A 141 -15.25 2.74 -6.99
N ILE A 142 -14.16 2.40 -6.32
CA ILE A 142 -13.08 3.31 -5.94
C ILE A 142 -11.92 3.13 -6.90
N ALA A 143 -11.44 4.23 -7.48
CA ALA A 143 -10.21 4.26 -8.25
C ALA A 143 -9.26 5.30 -7.65
N MET A 144 -7.95 5.00 -7.68
CA MET A 144 -6.91 5.90 -7.18
C MET A 144 -5.74 5.94 -8.16
N ASN A 145 -5.25 7.15 -8.41
CA ASN A 145 -4.03 7.42 -9.15
C ASN A 145 -3.09 8.25 -8.27
N VAL A 146 -2.00 7.65 -7.83
CA VAL A 146 -0.99 8.29 -6.99
C VAL A 146 -0.07 9.11 -7.88
N GLN A 147 -0.01 10.41 -7.61
CA GLN A 147 0.84 11.37 -8.30
C GLN A 147 2.22 11.48 -7.64
N ARG A 148 2.25 11.43 -6.30
CA ARG A 148 3.50 11.45 -5.52
C ARG A 148 3.40 10.42 -4.40
N PHE A 149 4.44 9.60 -4.32
CA PHE A 149 4.67 8.64 -3.24
C PHE A 149 6.13 8.80 -2.81
N GLU A 150 6.36 9.67 -1.84
CA GLU A 150 7.71 10.09 -1.47
C GLU A 150 8.07 9.64 -0.06
N SER A 151 9.33 9.22 0.09
CA SER A 151 9.91 8.83 1.37
C SER A 151 11.11 9.72 1.64
N TRP A 152 11.03 10.60 2.64
CA TRP A 152 12.12 11.48 3.07
C TRP A 152 12.65 10.99 4.42
N PRO A 153 13.77 10.23 4.45
CA PRO A 153 14.32 9.66 5.68
C PRO A 153 14.51 10.72 6.78
N GLY A 154 14.04 10.43 7.99
CA GLY A 154 14.16 11.32 9.14
C GLY A 154 13.31 12.60 9.07
N THR A 155 12.48 12.76 8.04
CA THR A 155 11.69 13.99 7.83
C THR A 155 10.21 13.67 7.70
N HIS A 156 9.79 13.08 6.59
CA HIS A 156 8.38 12.85 6.31
C HIS A 156 8.16 11.82 5.20
N VAL A 157 6.92 11.37 5.08
CA VAL A 157 6.41 10.75 3.86
C VAL A 157 5.34 11.63 3.25
N LEU A 158 5.09 11.45 1.95
CA LEU A 158 4.04 12.16 1.24
C LEU A 158 3.27 11.23 0.31
N ILE A 159 1.94 11.28 0.42
CA ILE A 159 1.02 10.72 -0.56
C ILE A 159 0.19 11.85 -1.16
N ASP A 160 0.35 12.07 -2.46
CA ASP A 160 -0.50 12.95 -3.27
C ASP A 160 -1.23 12.06 -4.28
N ALA A 161 -2.55 11.99 -4.17
CA ALA A 161 -3.35 11.09 -4.99
C ALA A 161 -4.64 11.77 -5.44
N VAL A 162 -5.03 11.48 -6.68
CA VAL A 162 -6.37 11.75 -7.20
C VAL A 162 -7.17 10.45 -7.10
N TRP A 163 -8.37 10.53 -6.56
CA TRP A 163 -9.23 9.37 -6.40
C TRP A 163 -10.66 9.70 -6.79
N SER A 164 -11.43 8.67 -7.13
CA SER A 164 -12.85 8.80 -7.43
C SER A 164 -13.66 7.71 -6.76
N VAL A 165 -14.92 8.05 -6.47
CA VAL A 165 -15.96 7.13 -6.02
C VAL A 165 -17.08 7.19 -7.05
N ARG A 166 -17.33 6.06 -7.73
CA ARG A 166 -18.39 5.92 -8.73
C ARG A 166 -19.47 4.98 -8.23
N ALA A 167 -20.72 5.44 -8.18
CA ALA A 167 -21.87 4.57 -8.02
C ALA A 167 -22.13 3.82 -9.35
N VAL A 168 -22.02 2.49 -9.34
CA VAL A 168 -22.08 1.68 -10.58
C VAL A 168 -23.44 1.80 -11.27
N ARG A 169 -24.54 1.81 -10.52
CA ARG A 169 -25.91 1.85 -11.08
C ARG A 169 -26.29 3.20 -11.68
N SER A 170 -25.95 4.30 -11.02
CA SER A 170 -26.36 5.65 -11.45
C SER A 170 -25.30 6.38 -12.27
N ASN A 171 -24.08 5.83 -12.36
CA ASN A 171 -22.91 6.50 -12.95
C ASN A 171 -22.55 7.86 -12.30
N ALA A 172 -23.07 8.13 -11.09
CA ALA A 172 -22.65 9.29 -10.31
C ALA A 172 -21.16 9.11 -9.94
N VAL A 173 -20.33 10.12 -10.21
CA VAL A 173 -18.89 10.09 -9.93
C VAL A 173 -18.51 11.32 -9.13
N MET A 174 -17.92 11.09 -7.96
CA MET A 174 -17.21 12.11 -7.20
C MET A 174 -15.70 11.91 -7.41
N THR A 175 -14.97 12.97 -7.77
CA THR A 175 -13.52 12.94 -7.97
C THR A 175 -12.86 13.97 -7.07
N CYS A 176 -11.87 13.54 -6.31
CA CYS A 176 -11.20 14.33 -5.28
C CYS A 176 -9.69 14.15 -5.34
N ARG A 177 -8.97 15.02 -4.63
CA ARG A 177 -7.53 14.93 -4.44
C ARG A 177 -7.21 14.99 -2.95
N SER A 178 -6.27 14.16 -2.52
CA SER A 178 -5.73 14.15 -1.17
C SER A 178 -4.23 14.35 -1.23
N VAL A 179 -3.71 15.24 -0.37
CA VAL A 179 -2.27 15.45 -0.17
C VAL A 179 -1.99 15.28 1.31
N VAL A 180 -1.44 14.13 1.69
CA VAL A 180 -1.18 13.78 3.09
C VAL A 180 0.32 13.71 3.31
N ARG A 181 0.80 14.47 4.30
CA ARG A 181 2.20 14.50 4.73
C ARG A 181 2.28 14.09 6.19
N GLU A 182 3.02 13.02 6.44
CA GLU A 182 3.24 12.48 7.79
C GLU A 182 4.70 12.65 8.18
N THR A 183 4.99 13.25 9.32
CA THR A 183 6.35 13.33 9.84
C THR A 183 6.82 11.95 10.32
N VAL A 184 8.10 11.64 10.09
CA VAL A 184 8.68 10.35 10.47
C VAL A 184 10.03 10.51 11.14
N GLY A 185 10.37 9.57 12.02
CA GLY A 185 11.70 9.46 12.60
C GLY A 185 12.73 8.87 11.62
N GLY A 186 13.90 8.53 12.16
CA GLY A 186 14.95 7.84 11.39
C GLY A 186 14.63 6.37 11.12
N GLY A 187 15.27 5.81 10.09
CA GLY A 187 15.13 4.41 9.70
C GLY A 187 14.00 4.15 8.70
N TYR A 188 14.09 3.01 8.01
CA TYR A 188 13.15 2.65 6.93
C TYR A 188 11.80 2.14 7.47
N ASP A 189 11.81 1.52 8.64
CA ASP A 189 10.58 1.06 9.32
C ASP A 189 9.66 2.26 9.62
N ALA A 190 10.24 3.37 10.10
CA ALA A 190 9.49 4.61 10.36
C ALA A 190 8.88 5.22 9.09
N LEU A 191 9.54 5.08 7.93
CA LEU A 191 8.98 5.53 6.65
C LEU A 191 7.78 4.68 6.25
N VAL A 192 7.88 3.36 6.42
CA VAL A 192 6.77 2.44 6.10
C VAL A 192 5.59 2.68 7.01
N ASP A 193 5.82 2.87 8.31
CA ASP A 193 4.78 3.24 9.27
C ASP A 193 4.16 4.60 8.95
N GLY A 194 4.97 5.58 8.52
CA GLY A 194 4.50 6.86 8.01
C GLY A 194 3.56 6.70 6.82
N HIS A 195 3.95 5.87 5.83
CA HIS A 195 3.12 5.61 4.65
C HIS A 195 1.81 4.91 5.02
N ARG A 196 1.83 3.99 5.99
CA ARG A 196 0.62 3.35 6.52
C ARG A 196 -0.34 4.37 7.14
N ARG A 197 0.16 5.30 7.97
CA ARG A 197 -0.66 6.39 8.54
C ARG A 197 -1.21 7.31 7.46
N ALA A 198 -0.36 7.76 6.54
CA ALA A 198 -0.78 8.63 5.45
C ALA A 198 -1.87 7.99 4.59
N LEU A 199 -1.73 6.70 4.27
CA LEU A 199 -2.73 5.97 3.50
C LEU A 199 -4.01 5.72 4.31
N ALA A 200 -3.94 5.53 5.62
CA ALA A 200 -5.11 5.43 6.48
C ALA A 200 -5.93 6.74 6.47
N GLU A 201 -5.26 7.90 6.46
CA GLU A 201 -5.93 9.19 6.34
C GLU A 201 -6.62 9.35 4.97
N VAL A 202 -5.93 9.03 3.87
CA VAL A 202 -6.55 9.04 2.52
C VAL A 202 -7.75 8.09 2.49
N SER A 203 -7.64 6.92 3.12
CA SER A 203 -8.72 5.93 3.23
C SER A 203 -9.92 6.50 3.99
N ALA A 204 -9.70 7.28 5.05
CA ALA A 204 -10.76 7.96 5.80
C ALA A 204 -11.49 9.01 4.96
N GLN A 205 -10.75 9.77 4.14
CA GLN A 205 -11.33 10.74 3.21
C GLN A 205 -12.21 10.02 2.16
N ILE A 206 -11.72 8.93 1.57
CA ILE A 206 -12.51 8.12 0.62
C ILE A 206 -13.74 7.52 1.30
N ALA A 207 -13.61 6.99 2.52
CA ALA A 207 -14.73 6.41 3.27
C ALA A 207 -15.84 7.45 3.53
N MET A 208 -15.49 8.68 3.91
CA MET A 208 -16.46 9.78 4.01
C MET A 208 -17.16 10.03 2.67
N GLY A 209 -16.40 10.03 1.58
CA GLY A 209 -16.91 10.14 0.22
C GLY A 209 -17.92 9.08 -0.16
N VAL A 210 -17.62 7.80 0.12
CA VAL A 210 -18.52 6.66 -0.13
C VAL A 210 -19.82 6.82 0.67
N ARG A 211 -19.73 7.17 1.95
CA ARG A 211 -20.93 7.39 2.79
C ARG A 211 -21.80 8.53 2.26
N ALA A 212 -21.19 9.64 1.81
CA ALA A 212 -21.92 10.77 1.24
C ALA A 212 -22.62 10.41 -0.08
N MET A 213 -21.95 9.65 -0.96
CA MET A 213 -22.54 9.12 -2.19
C MET A 213 -23.74 8.21 -1.87
N ALA A 214 -23.59 7.33 -0.88
CA ALA A 214 -24.66 6.45 -0.43
C ALA A 214 -25.86 7.18 0.17
N ALA A 215 -25.64 8.19 1.01
CA ALA A 215 -26.72 9.00 1.56
C ALA A 215 -27.50 9.75 0.47
N THR A 216 -26.80 10.28 -0.54
CA THR A 216 -27.41 11.01 -1.66
C THR A 216 -28.28 10.09 -2.53
N ALA A 217 -27.86 8.84 -2.72
CA ALA A 217 -28.67 7.83 -3.42
C ALA A 217 -29.99 7.53 -2.70
N VAL A 218 -29.95 7.38 -1.36
CA VAL A 218 -31.15 7.13 -0.53
C VAL A 218 -32.10 8.32 -0.53
N ALA A 219 -31.58 9.55 -0.50
CA ALA A 219 -32.42 10.77 -0.57
C ALA A 219 -33.16 10.87 -1.92
N SER A 220 -32.53 10.44 -3.00
CA SER A 220 -33.11 10.45 -4.35
C SER A 220 -34.26 9.43 -4.49
N THR A 221 -34.14 8.25 -3.88
CA THR A 221 -35.22 7.25 -3.88
C THR A 221 -36.44 7.70 -3.09
N ASN A 222 -36.25 8.38 -1.95
CA ASN A 222 -37.36 8.85 -1.12
C ASN A 222 -38.15 10.00 -1.77
N THR A 223 -37.49 10.82 -2.59
CA THR A 223 -38.14 11.95 -3.29
C THR A 223 -39.02 11.47 -4.44
N THR A 224 -38.69 10.32 -5.05
CA THR A 224 -39.41 9.75 -6.21
C THR A 224 -40.77 9.14 -5.82
N GLY A 225 -41.07 8.96 -4.53
CA GLY A 225 -42.36 8.48 -4.02
C GLY A 225 -43.47 9.53 -3.92
N ARG A 226 -43.19 10.82 -4.24
CA ARG A 226 -44.21 11.88 -4.25
C ARG A 226 -44.69 12.10 -5.70
N PRO A 227 -45.99 11.98 -6.01
CA PRO A 227 -46.49 12.19 -7.37
C PRO A 227 -46.39 13.68 -7.72
N SER A 228 -45.36 14.05 -8.48
CA SER A 228 -45.25 15.37 -9.11
C SER A 228 -45.53 15.22 -10.61
N SER A 229 -46.68 15.73 -11.04
CA SER A 229 -47.16 15.77 -12.42
C SER A 229 -46.40 16.81 -13.25
N SER A 230 -45.18 16.49 -13.66
CA SER A 230 -44.51 17.22 -14.75
C SER A 230 -43.28 16.45 -15.19
N ALA A 231 -43.29 15.98 -16.45
CA ALA A 231 -42.14 15.36 -17.10
C ALA A 231 -41.01 16.39 -17.24
N ARG A 232 -40.06 16.35 -16.32
CA ARG A 232 -38.80 17.12 -16.37
C ARG A 232 -37.72 16.23 -16.98
N PRO A 233 -36.84 16.74 -17.88
CA PRO A 233 -35.74 15.95 -18.41
C PRO A 233 -34.87 15.41 -17.27
N ALA A 234 -34.35 14.19 -17.44
CA ALA A 234 -33.55 13.46 -16.45
C ALA A 234 -32.45 14.36 -15.89
N ALA A 235 -32.60 14.77 -14.63
CA ALA A 235 -31.60 15.57 -13.95
C ALA A 235 -30.32 14.76 -13.77
N ALA A 236 -29.16 15.40 -13.94
CA ALA A 236 -27.87 14.78 -13.66
C ALA A 236 -27.87 14.22 -12.22
N PRO A 237 -27.24 13.05 -11.98
CA PRO A 237 -27.21 12.49 -10.64
C PRO A 237 -26.58 13.47 -9.67
N ALA A 238 -27.21 13.68 -8.52
CA ALA A 238 -26.65 14.54 -7.47
C ALA A 238 -25.35 13.90 -6.94
N VAL A 239 -24.25 14.67 -6.98
CA VAL A 239 -22.94 14.25 -6.49
C VAL A 239 -22.57 15.16 -5.31
N PRO A 240 -22.27 14.62 -4.12
CA PRO A 240 -21.80 15.40 -2.99
C PRO A 240 -20.41 16.01 -3.27
N PRO A 241 -20.06 17.13 -2.61
CA PRO A 241 -18.72 17.70 -2.71
C PRO A 241 -17.67 16.78 -2.07
N CYS A 242 -16.40 17.00 -2.43
CA CYS A 242 -15.30 16.28 -1.80
C CYS A 242 -15.27 16.51 -0.29
N PRO A 243 -15.06 15.44 0.51
CA PRO A 243 -14.87 15.61 1.93
C PRO A 243 -13.59 16.40 2.17
N SER A 244 -13.72 17.53 2.85
CA SER A 244 -12.57 18.31 3.29
C SER A 244 -11.92 17.55 4.45
N ALA A 245 -10.63 17.25 4.38
CA ALA A 245 -9.89 16.89 5.58
C ALA A 245 -10.04 18.08 6.54
N GLY A 246 -10.64 17.84 7.72
CA GLY A 246 -10.63 18.84 8.79
C GLY A 246 -9.18 19.25 8.99
N THR A 247 -8.93 20.55 8.96
CA THR A 247 -7.60 21.15 9.07
C THR A 247 -7.01 20.73 10.42
N ALA A 248 -6.24 19.64 10.47
CA ALA A 248 -5.32 19.39 11.56
C ALA A 248 -4.22 20.44 11.42
N ALA A 249 -4.48 21.58 12.05
CA ALA A 249 -3.60 22.73 12.09
C ALA A 249 -2.19 22.27 12.47
N GLY A 250 -1.22 22.70 11.67
CA GLY A 250 0.16 22.73 12.12
C GLY A 250 0.23 23.56 13.40
N ALA A 251 0.48 22.89 14.52
CA ALA A 251 1.11 23.51 15.66
C ALA A 251 2.61 23.42 15.41
N GLY A 252 3.13 24.43 14.71
CA GLY A 252 4.54 24.77 14.82
C GLY A 252 4.80 25.39 16.19
N ALA A 253 5.70 24.77 16.93
CA ALA A 253 6.64 25.40 17.86
C ALA A 253 7.79 24.41 18.07
#